data_AF-A0A0W0UH56-F1
#
_entry.id   AF-A0A0W0UH56-F1
#
_cell.length_a   1.000
_cell.length_b   1.000
_cell.length_c   1.000
_cell.angle_alpha   90.00
_cell.angle_beta   90.00
_cell.angle_gamma   90.00
#
_symmetry.space_group_name_H-M   'P 1'
#
loop_
_entity.id
_entity.type
_entity.pdbx_description
1 polymer ?
#
loop_
_entity_poly.entity_id
_entity_poly.type
_entity_poly.pdbx_seq_one_letter_code
_entity_poly.pdbx_strand_id
1 'polypeptide(L)'
;MLTAIAWLVLRVVFAGFFIYAFYSFVRNWPAAKQTATLIYPKYPNFQAVSMLVLMLLISISILLGIFGRIGGALALLFSLLGVYAHYTCVHHIESIQLPATASSDDQKLLADAKAIGIVGHITSAQKNYVIAAVSFFFMLLGTGPWSITNS
;
A
#
# COMPACT_ATOMS: atom_id res chain seq x y z
N MET A 1 16.85 -0.47 27.02
CA MET A 1 16.04 -1.68 26.69
C MET A 1 14.65 -1.32 26.17
N LEU A 2 13.84 -0.56 26.92
CA LEU A 2 12.48 -0.16 26.50
C LEU A 2 12.44 0.56 25.14
N THR A 3 13.33 1.54 24.91
CA THR A 3 13.44 2.25 23.63
C THR A 3 13.68 1.29 22.46
N ALA A 4 14.52 0.29 22.67
CA ALA A 4 14.90 -0.64 21.61
C ALA A 4 13.78 -1.65 21.30
N ILE A 5 12.99 -2.04 22.32
CA ILE A 5 11.73 -2.79 22.13
C ILE A 5 10.73 -1.95 21.35
N ALA A 6 10.56 -0.66 21.69
CA ALA A 6 9.64 0.23 20.97
C ALA A 6 10.00 0.35 19.47
N TRP A 7 11.28 0.51 19.15
CA TRP A 7 11.77 0.50 17.76
C TRP A 7 11.55 -0.84 17.06
N LEU A 8 11.75 -1.96 17.75
CA LEU A 8 11.48 -3.28 17.18
C LEU A 8 9.99 -3.46 16.86
N VAL A 9 9.10 -3.11 17.79
CA VAL A 9 7.65 -3.16 17.58
C VAL A 9 7.25 -2.27 16.40
N LEU A 10 7.76 -1.04 16.33
CA LEU A 10 7.49 -0.13 15.23
C LEU A 10 7.92 -0.73 13.88
N ARG A 11 9.13 -1.31 13.81
CA ARG A 11 9.64 -1.97 12.60
C ARG A 11 8.80 -3.17 12.18
N VAL A 12 8.43 -4.04 13.12
CA VAL A 12 7.63 -5.24 12.86
C VAL A 12 6.25 -4.87 12.34
N VAL A 13 5.56 -3.95 13.02
CA VAL A 13 4.22 -3.50 12.61
C VAL A 13 4.28 -2.81 11.25
N PHE A 14 5.27 -1.93 11.04
CA PHE A 14 5.43 -1.23 9.78
C PHE A 14 5.73 -2.18 8.61
N ALA A 15 6.70 -3.07 8.75
CA ALA A 15 7.01 -4.08 7.74
C ALA A 15 5.80 -4.99 7.47
N GLY A 16 5.01 -5.30 8.50
CA GLY A 16 3.78 -6.07 8.41
C GLY A 16 2.77 -5.51 7.39
N PHE A 17 2.65 -4.17 7.25
CA PHE A 17 1.77 -3.57 6.25
C PHE A 17 2.14 -3.97 4.81
N PHE A 18 3.44 -4.03 4.51
CA PHE A 18 3.95 -4.36 3.18
C PHE A 18 3.94 -5.88 2.95
N ILE A 19 4.31 -6.68 3.95
CA ILE A 19 4.29 -8.16 3.86
C ILE A 19 2.85 -8.68 3.66
N TYR A 20 1.88 -8.13 4.41
CA TYR A 20 0.49 -8.55 4.27
C TYR A 20 -0.11 -8.14 2.92
N ALA A 21 0.24 -6.94 2.43
CA ALA A 21 -0.17 -6.50 1.10
C ALA A 21 0.45 -7.38 0.00
N PHE A 22 1.74 -7.71 0.12
CA PHE A 22 2.44 -8.64 -0.77
C PHE A 22 1.71 -9.98 -0.85
N TYR A 23 1.42 -10.60 0.30
CA TYR A 23 0.71 -11.88 0.37
C TYR A 23 -0.67 -11.80 -0.31
N SER A 24 -1.41 -10.72 -0.05
CA SER A 24 -2.73 -10.50 -0.63
C SER A 24 -2.68 -10.37 -2.16
N PHE A 25 -1.68 -9.64 -2.69
CA PHE A 25 -1.48 -9.47 -4.12
C PHE A 25 -0.99 -10.72 -4.83
N VAL A 26 -0.15 -11.54 -4.19
CA VAL A 26 0.25 -12.85 -4.72
C VAL A 26 -0.96 -13.78 -4.85
N ARG A 27 -1.85 -13.79 -3.85
CA ARG A 27 -3.08 -14.59 -3.91
C ARG A 27 -4.11 -14.05 -4.90
N ASN A 28 -4.10 -12.75 -5.18
CA ASN A 28 -4.99 -12.10 -6.14
C ASN A 28 -4.20 -11.39 -7.22
N TRP A 29 -3.55 -12.19 -8.07
CA TRP A 29 -2.73 -11.68 -9.17
C TRP A 29 -3.47 -10.75 -10.15
N PRO A 30 -4.74 -10.98 -10.52
CA PRO A 30 -5.50 -10.02 -11.32
C PRO A 30 -5.59 -8.64 -10.66
N ALA A 31 -5.88 -8.57 -9.36
CA ALA A 31 -5.94 -7.32 -8.61
C ALA A 31 -4.56 -6.65 -8.52
N ALA A 32 -3.47 -7.43 -8.38
CA ALA A 32 -2.11 -6.91 -8.38
C ALA A 32 -1.76 -6.21 -9.71
N LYS A 33 -2.09 -6.84 -10.84
CA LYS A 33 -1.90 -6.26 -12.18
C LYS A 33 -2.74 -5.01 -12.37
N GLN A 34 -4.02 -5.05 -12.01
CA GLN A 34 -4.92 -3.90 -12.13
C GLN A 34 -4.41 -2.72 -11.31
N THR A 35 -4.05 -2.96 -10.05
CA THR A 35 -3.52 -1.91 -9.16
C THR A 35 -2.22 -1.31 -9.71
N ALA A 36 -1.29 -2.15 -10.18
CA ALA A 36 -0.05 -1.68 -10.79
C ALA A 36 -0.32 -0.78 -12.00
N THR A 37 -1.28 -1.17 -12.85
CA THR A 37 -1.63 -0.41 -14.06
C THR A 37 -2.26 0.96 -13.82
N LEU A 38 -2.75 1.23 -12.60
CA LEU A 38 -3.29 2.55 -12.24
C LEU A 38 -2.20 3.62 -12.19
N ILE A 39 -0.97 3.23 -11.85
CA ILE A 39 0.17 4.15 -11.72
C ILE A 39 0.90 4.27 -13.06
N TYR A 40 1.15 3.14 -13.73
CA TYR A 40 1.76 3.14 -15.04
C TYR A 40 0.98 2.16 -15.93
N PRO A 41 0.43 2.54 -17.10
CA PRO A 41 -0.44 1.62 -17.85
C PRO A 41 0.31 0.59 -18.70
N LYS A 42 1.64 0.69 -18.86
CA LYS A 42 2.42 -0.11 -19.82
C LYS A 42 3.13 -1.30 -19.17
N TYR A 43 2.87 -2.52 -19.66
CA TYR A 43 3.49 -3.78 -19.17
C TYR A 43 3.00 -4.20 -17.76
N PRO A 44 1.73 -4.62 -17.61
CA PRO A 44 1.10 -4.93 -16.33
C PRO A 44 1.86 -5.97 -15.49
N ASN A 45 2.37 -7.03 -16.13
CA ASN A 45 3.09 -8.09 -15.42
C ASN A 45 4.40 -7.58 -14.81
N PHE A 46 5.19 -6.83 -15.58
CA PHE A 46 6.47 -6.30 -15.11
C PHE A 46 6.28 -5.37 -13.91
N GLN A 47 5.25 -4.52 -13.95
CA GLN A 47 4.98 -3.61 -12.85
C GLN A 47 4.42 -4.29 -11.62
N ALA A 48 3.51 -5.26 -11.77
CA ALA A 48 3.01 -6.04 -10.64
C ALA A 48 4.16 -6.76 -9.93
N VAL A 49 5.08 -7.38 -10.70
CA VAL A 49 6.31 -7.96 -10.14
C VAL A 49 7.17 -6.90 -9.45
N SER A 50 7.42 -5.76 -10.10
CA SER A 50 8.24 -4.69 -9.54
C SER A 50 7.67 -4.12 -8.24
N MET A 51 6.36 -3.94 -8.17
CA MET A 51 5.63 -3.52 -6.97
C MET A 51 5.83 -4.53 -5.83
N LEU A 52 5.68 -5.83 -6.11
CA LEU A 52 5.89 -6.89 -5.13
C LEU A 52 7.34 -6.97 -4.65
N VAL A 53 8.31 -6.87 -5.56
CA VAL A 53 9.74 -6.82 -5.21
C VAL A 53 10.00 -5.61 -4.30
N LEU A 54 9.46 -4.45 -4.64
CA LEU A 54 9.63 -3.23 -3.85
C LEU A 54 9.02 -3.37 -2.45
N MET A 55 7.85 -3.99 -2.31
CA MET A 55 7.25 -4.30 -1.00
C MET A 55 8.17 -5.18 -0.14
N LEU A 56 8.78 -6.22 -0.72
CA LEU A 56 9.73 -7.08 0.00
C LEU A 56 10.99 -6.32 0.41
N LEU A 57 11.57 -5.53 -0.50
CA LEU A 57 12.76 -4.74 -0.22
C LEU A 57 12.52 -3.72 0.91
N ILE A 58 11.38 -3.01 0.87
CA ILE A 58 10.96 -2.10 1.95
C ILE A 58 10.82 -2.86 3.27
N SER A 59 10.11 -3.99 3.25
CA SER A 59 9.84 -4.79 4.45
C SER A 59 11.14 -5.24 5.12
N ILE A 60 12.07 -5.80 4.35
CA ILE A 60 13.35 -6.30 4.84
C ILE A 60 14.23 -5.14 5.31
N SER A 61 14.30 -4.06 4.53
CA SER A 61 15.10 -2.88 4.84
C SER A 61 14.68 -2.27 6.18
N ILE A 62 13.39 -2.10 6.42
CA ILE A 62 12.88 -1.53 7.68
C ILE A 62 12.95 -2.53 8.82
N LEU A 63 12.54 -3.79 8.61
CA LEU A 63 12.51 -4.81 9.66
C LEU A 63 13.90 -5.10 10.24
N LEU A 64 14.88 -5.30 9.36
CA LEU A 64 16.24 -5.65 9.75
C LEU A 64 17.14 -4.40 9.93
N GLY A 65 16.65 -3.21 9.56
CA GLY A 65 17.46 -2.00 9.54
C GLY A 65 18.64 -2.08 8.58
N ILE A 66 18.44 -2.67 7.40
CA ILE A 66 19.44 -2.70 6.33
C ILE A 66 19.13 -1.55 5.39
N PHE A 67 19.99 -0.55 5.31
CA PHE A 67 19.74 0.69 4.54
C PHE A 67 18.42 1.38 4.91
N GLY A 68 18.10 1.44 6.21
CA GLY A 68 16.79 1.87 6.70
C GLY A 68 16.30 3.23 6.21
N ARG A 69 17.19 4.20 6.01
CA ARG A 69 16.83 5.51 5.43
C ARG A 69 16.37 5.40 3.98
N ILE A 70 17.04 4.57 3.18
CA ILE A 70 16.67 4.29 1.78
C ILE A 70 15.35 3.53 1.76
N GLY A 71 15.19 2.52 2.62
CA GLY A 71 13.92 1.82 2.81
C GLY A 71 12.78 2.77 3.15
N GLY A 72 13.01 3.75 4.03
CA GLY A 72 12.07 4.81 4.37
C GLY A 72 11.72 5.70 3.17
N ALA A 73 12.70 6.13 2.38
CA ALA A 73 12.46 6.92 1.17
C ALA A 73 11.63 6.14 0.12
N LEU A 74 11.96 4.87 -0.11
CA LEU A 74 11.21 3.99 -1.01
C LEU A 74 9.78 3.77 -0.50
N ALA A 75 9.61 3.50 0.79
CA ALA A 75 8.31 3.32 1.42
C ALA A 75 7.46 4.59 1.37
N LEU A 76 8.07 5.76 1.52
CA LEU A 76 7.40 7.05 1.41
C LEU A 76 6.80 7.23 0.01
N LEU A 77 7.63 7.08 -1.03
CA LEU A 77 7.18 7.20 -2.41
C LEU A 77 6.11 6.15 -2.73
N PHE A 78 6.33 4.91 -2.31
CA PHE A 78 5.39 3.81 -2.52
C PHE A 78 4.03 4.09 -1.89
N SER A 79 3.99 4.56 -0.64
CA SER A 79 2.75 4.86 0.06
C SER A 79 2.01 6.06 -0.55
N LEU A 80 2.72 7.09 -1.01
CA LEU A 80 2.11 8.21 -1.73
C LEU A 80 1.49 7.77 -3.07
N LEU A 81 2.17 6.87 -3.80
CA LEU A 81 1.59 6.24 -4.99
C LEU A 81 0.36 5.37 -4.63
N GLY A 82 0.39 4.69 -3.48
CA GLY A 82 -0.76 3.94 -2.96
C GLY A 82 -1.96 4.83 -2.64
N VAL A 83 -1.74 6.03 -2.09
CA VAL A 83 -2.80 7.06 -1.92
C VAL A 83 -3.43 7.39 -3.27
N TYR A 84 -2.61 7.72 -4.26
CA TYR A 84 -3.09 8.05 -5.61
C TYR A 84 -3.90 6.88 -6.19
N ALA A 85 -3.37 5.65 -6.15
CA ALA A 85 -4.05 4.47 -6.67
C ALA A 85 -5.43 4.25 -6.01
N HIS A 86 -5.54 4.43 -4.70
CA HIS A 86 -6.82 4.29 -3.99
C HIS A 86 -7.83 5.37 -4.39
N TYR A 87 -7.41 6.63 -4.54
CA TYR A 87 -8.32 7.65 -5.06
C TYR A 87 -8.72 7.37 -6.50
N THR A 88 -7.82 6.88 -7.36
CA THR A 88 -8.17 6.47 -8.71
C THR A 88 -9.20 5.33 -8.71
N CYS A 89 -9.08 4.35 -7.80
CA CYS A 89 -10.12 3.33 -7.61
C CYS A 89 -11.47 3.92 -7.20
N VAL A 90 -11.51 4.92 -6.31
CA VAL A 90 -12.75 5.62 -5.93
C VAL A 90 -13.44 6.20 -7.16
N HIS A 91 -12.70 6.98 -7.96
CA HIS A 91 -13.25 7.59 -9.19
C HIS A 91 -13.75 6.53 -10.18
N HIS A 92 -13.02 5.42 -10.33
CA HIS A 92 -13.47 4.31 -11.18
C HIS A 92 -14.76 3.69 -10.65
N ILE A 93 -14.86 3.43 -9.35
CA ILE A 93 -16.09 2.90 -8.74
C ILE A 93 -17.24 3.87 -8.96
N GLU A 94 -17.07 5.16 -8.72
CA GLU A 94 -18.08 6.20 -8.95
C GLU A 94 -18.58 6.22 -10.40
N SER A 95 -17.70 5.94 -11.37
CA SER A 95 -18.06 5.90 -12.79
C SER A 95 -18.86 4.67 -13.22
N ILE A 96 -18.93 3.60 -12.41
CA ILE A 96 -19.66 2.38 -12.76
C ILE A 96 -21.16 2.66 -12.82
N GLN A 97 -21.78 2.33 -13.95
CA GLN A 97 -23.20 2.44 -14.18
C GLN A 97 -23.74 1.12 -14.71
N LEU A 98 -24.96 0.76 -14.29
CA LEU A 98 -25.71 -0.32 -14.91
C LEU A 98 -26.47 0.21 -16.14
N PRO A 99 -26.80 -0.66 -17.10
CA PRO A 99 -27.74 -0.32 -18.16
C PRO A 99 -29.07 0.19 -17.57
N ALA A 100 -29.75 1.10 -18.27
CA ALA A 100 -31.05 1.63 -17.85
C ALA A 100 -32.15 0.56 -17.72
N THR A 101 -31.94 -0.62 -18.32
CA THR A 101 -32.83 -1.78 -18.25
C THR A 101 -32.60 -2.67 -17.02
N ALA A 102 -31.62 -2.36 -16.17
CA ALA A 102 -31.32 -3.16 -14.98
C ALA A 102 -32.44 -3.04 -13.94
N SER A 103 -32.68 -4.13 -13.19
CA SER A 103 -33.72 -4.17 -12.16
C SER A 103 -33.45 -3.17 -11.04
N SER A 104 -34.49 -2.79 -10.29
CA SER A 104 -34.35 -1.96 -9.09
C SER A 104 -33.42 -2.59 -8.06
N ASP A 105 -33.42 -3.92 -7.98
CA ASP A 105 -32.61 -4.68 -7.02
C ASP A 105 -31.13 -4.62 -7.42
N ASP A 106 -30.81 -4.76 -8.71
CA ASP A 106 -29.44 -4.61 -9.22
C ASP A 106 -28.92 -3.18 -9.01
N GLN A 107 -29.77 -2.17 -9.25
CA GLN A 107 -29.42 -0.77 -9.02
C GLN A 107 -29.10 -0.50 -7.55
N LYS A 108 -29.92 -1.04 -6.64
CA LYS A 108 -29.68 -0.94 -5.20
C LYS A 108 -28.41 -1.67 -4.79
N LEU A 109 -28.21 -2.90 -5.28
CA LEU A 109 -27.01 -3.69 -5.00
C LEU A 109 -25.74 -2.97 -5.47
N LEU A 110 -25.76 -2.37 -6.66
CA LEU A 110 -24.65 -1.57 -7.15
C LEU A 110 -24.42 -0.33 -6.26
N ALA A 111 -25.47 0.38 -5.85
CA ALA A 111 -25.33 1.55 -4.98
C ALA A 111 -24.67 1.18 -3.64
N ASP A 112 -25.10 0.08 -3.02
CA ASP A 112 -24.53 -0.43 -1.77
C ASP A 112 -23.07 -0.87 -1.96
N ALA A 113 -22.78 -1.59 -3.05
CA ALA A 113 -21.42 -2.02 -3.38
C ALA A 113 -20.48 -0.83 -3.64
N LYS A 114 -20.95 0.22 -4.32
CA LYS A 114 -20.20 1.47 -4.54
C LYS A 114 -19.89 2.14 -3.21
N ALA A 115 -20.89 2.29 -2.33
CA ALA A 115 -20.70 2.93 -1.03
C ALA A 115 -19.62 2.21 -0.20
N ILE A 116 -19.69 0.88 -0.10
CA ILE A 116 -18.70 0.07 0.63
C ILE A 116 -17.31 0.18 -0.02
N GLY A 117 -17.25 0.06 -1.35
CA GLY A 117 -15.99 0.12 -2.09
C GLY A 117 -15.28 1.48 -1.95
N ILE A 118 -16.04 2.57 -2.04
CA ILE A 118 -15.53 3.95 -1.88
C ILE A 118 -14.97 4.14 -0.47
N VAL A 119 -15.72 3.78 0.58
CA VAL A 119 -15.24 3.89 1.97
C VAL A 119 -13.99 3.04 2.20
N GLY A 120 -13.96 1.82 1.65
CA GLY A 120 -12.81 0.93 1.74
C GLY A 120 -11.53 1.52 1.11
N HIS A 121 -11.65 2.20 -0.03
CA HIS A 121 -10.51 2.85 -0.67
C HIS A 121 -10.10 4.15 0.03
N ILE A 122 -11.04 4.98 0.50
CA ILE A 122 -10.73 6.22 1.23
C ILE A 122 -9.97 5.89 2.53
N THR A 123 -10.46 4.92 3.31
CA THR A 123 -9.78 4.49 4.54
C THR A 123 -8.39 3.89 4.26
N SER A 124 -8.25 3.16 3.15
CA SER A 124 -6.94 2.65 2.72
C SER A 124 -5.99 3.76 2.26
N ALA A 125 -6.48 4.84 1.65
CA ALA A 125 -5.70 6.03 1.33
C ALA A 125 -5.23 6.74 2.62
N GLN A 126 -6.11 6.93 3.59
CA GLN A 126 -5.77 7.50 4.90
C GLN A 126 -4.68 6.69 5.62
N LYS A 127 -4.79 5.36 5.61
CA LYS A 127 -3.74 4.47 6.12
C LYS A 127 -2.40 4.69 5.42
N ASN A 128 -2.40 4.85 4.09
CA ASN A 128 -1.17 5.14 3.34
C ASN A 128 -0.56 6.51 3.67
N TYR A 129 -1.36 7.52 4.03
CA TYR A 129 -0.79 8.78 4.56
C TYR A 129 -0.08 8.57 5.90
N VAL A 130 -0.64 7.77 6.80
CA VAL A 130 0.02 7.43 8.07
C VAL A 130 1.30 6.66 7.82
N ILE A 131 1.27 5.66 6.93
CA ILE A 131 2.47 4.90 6.55
C ILE A 131 3.50 5.87 5.94
N ALA A 132 3.11 6.77 5.04
CA ALA A 132 4.00 7.77 4.46
C ALA A 132 4.66 8.67 5.53
N ALA A 133 3.91 9.13 6.54
CA ALA A 133 4.47 9.92 7.63
C ALA A 133 5.52 9.13 8.44
N VAL A 134 5.25 7.85 8.74
CA VAL A 134 6.21 6.98 9.43
C VAL A 134 7.41 6.63 8.53
N SER A 135 7.19 6.47 7.23
CA SER A 135 8.25 6.29 6.23
C SER A 135 9.20 7.49 6.19
N PHE A 136 8.65 8.71 6.22
CA PHE A 136 9.42 9.94 6.29
C PHE A 136 10.25 10.03 7.58
N PHE A 137 9.67 9.60 8.70
CA PHE A 137 10.42 9.45 9.96
C PHE A 137 11.60 8.47 9.82
N PHE A 138 11.39 7.28 9.25
CA PHE A 138 12.48 6.32 8.99
C PHE A 138 13.52 6.85 8.00
N MET A 139 13.10 7.63 7.00
CA MET A 139 13.99 8.26 6.03
C MET A 139 14.97 9.24 6.72
N LEU A 140 14.47 10.03 7.66
CA LEU A 140 15.29 11.04 8.35
C LEU A 140 16.15 10.45 9.47
N LEU A 141 15.58 9.57 10.29
CA LEU A 141 16.20 9.11 11.54
C LEU A 141 16.77 7.68 11.45
N GLY A 142 16.59 7.00 10.31
CA GLY A 142 16.90 5.58 10.19
C GLY A 142 15.92 4.72 10.98
N THR A 143 16.29 3.47 11.25
CA THR A 143 15.40 2.44 11.83
C THR A 143 15.67 2.14 13.31
N GLY A 144 16.43 3.03 13.96
CA GLY A 144 16.74 2.95 15.38
C GLY A 144 17.81 1.92 15.75
N PRO A 145 17.92 1.58 17.05
CA PRO A 145 18.94 0.67 17.58
C PRO A 145 18.85 -0.74 16.97
N TRP A 146 20.01 -1.42 16.87
CA TRP A 146 20.14 -2.74 16.23
C TRP A 146 19.78 -2.72 14.73
N SER A 147 19.96 -1.58 14.07
CA SER A 147 20.05 -1.47 12.62
C SER A 147 21.35 -2.12 12.16
N ILE A 148 21.30 -3.02 11.17
CA ILE A 148 22.50 -3.72 10.67
C ILE A 148 23.48 -2.75 10.01
N THR A 149 22.97 -1.68 9.39
CA THR A 149 23.78 -0.56 8.92
C THR A 149 23.51 0.65 9.81
N ASN A 150 24.48 1.03 10.66
CA ASN A 150 24.45 2.29 11.41
C ASN A 150 24.83 3.43 10.46
N SER A 151 23.85 4.06 9.82
CA SER A 151 24.05 5.33 9.10
C SER A 151 22.79 6.17 9.17
#